data_AF-F2L6F6-F1
#
_entry.id   AF-F2L6F6-F1
#
_cell.length_a   1.000
_cell.length_b   1.000
_cell.length_c   1.000
_cell.angle_alpha   90.00
_cell.angle_beta   90.00
_cell.angle_gamma   90.00
#
_symmetry.space_group_name_H-M   'P 1'
#
loop_
_entity.id
_entity.type
_entity.pdbx_description
1 polymer ?
#
loop_
_entity_poly.entity_id
_entity_poly.type
_entity_poly.pdbx_seq_one_letter_code
_entity_poly.pdbx_strand_id
1 'polypeptide(L)'
;MDVPNSVKLATKDYIVWISIVLAIFFVWLVAGDFGNPPAPVVSPISARIFSLYTTTYIGAGVVASIFLGTMMFFVYKFRVKEDYGEG
;
A
#
# COMPACT_ATOMS: atom_id res chain seq x y z
N MET A 1 17.55 35.89 0.56
CA MET A 1 17.00 34.61 1.04
C MET A 1 16.44 33.93 -0.17
N ASP A 2 17.20 33.02 -0.77
CA ASP A 2 16.72 32.25 -1.90
C ASP A 2 15.67 31.26 -1.40
N VAL A 3 14.47 31.36 -1.96
CA VAL A 3 13.39 30.40 -1.69
C VAL A 3 13.84 29.07 -2.27
N PRO A 4 13.96 27.99 -1.48
CA PRO A 4 14.39 26.71 -2.01
C PRO A 4 13.43 26.28 -3.13
N ASN A 5 14.01 25.94 -4.28
CA ASN A 5 13.27 25.39 -5.42
C ASN A 5 12.33 24.29 -4.92
N SER A 6 11.02 24.50 -5.03
CA SER A 6 10.03 23.49 -4.62
C SER A 6 10.28 22.23 -5.42
N VAL A 7 10.74 21.15 -4.79
CA VAL A 7 10.87 19.84 -5.44
C VAL A 7 9.45 19.34 -5.73
N LYS A 8 8.98 19.58 -6.96
CA LYS A 8 7.67 19.12 -7.41
C LYS A 8 7.78 17.68 -7.89
N LEU A 9 6.92 16.81 -7.36
CA LEU A 9 6.78 15.45 -7.87
C LEU A 9 6.24 15.50 -9.31
N ALA A 10 6.94 14.82 -10.22
CA ALA A 10 6.46 14.69 -11.58
C ALA A 10 5.31 13.67 -11.63
N THR A 11 4.42 13.76 -12.62
CA THR A 11 3.30 12.81 -12.80
C THR A 11 3.77 11.35 -12.81
N LYS A 12 4.94 11.09 -13.40
CA LYS A 12 5.57 9.75 -13.39
C LYS A 12 5.85 9.22 -11.98
N ASP A 13 6.18 10.09 -11.03
CA ASP A 13 6.47 9.70 -9.64
C ASP A 13 5.20 9.20 -8.95
N TYR A 14 4.05 9.84 -9.21
CA TYR A 14 2.75 9.37 -8.71
C TYR A 14 2.33 8.04 -9.33
N ILE A 15 2.58 7.84 -10.63
CA ILE A 15 2.29 6.56 -11.30
C ILE A 15 3.10 5.42 -10.67
N VAL A 16 4.40 5.65 -10.43
CA VAL A 16 5.28 4.68 -9.77
C VAL A 16 4.85 4.41 -8.33
N TRP A 17 4.48 5.45 -7.57
CA TRP A 17 3.97 5.28 -6.21
C TRP A 17 2.68 4.45 -6.18
N ILE A 18 1.70 4.79 -7.02
CA ILE A 18 0.42 4.06 -7.12
C ILE A 18 0.66 2.60 -7.52
N SER A 19 1.56 2.34 -8.47
CA SER A 19 1.82 0.96 -8.91
C SER A 19 2.45 0.11 -7.80
N ILE A 20 3.34 0.68 -6.98
CA ILE A 20 3.91 0.01 -5.81
C ILE A 20 2.81 -0.30 -4.78
N VAL A 21 1.96 0.68 -4.44
CA VAL A 21 0.85 0.49 -3.49
C VAL A 21 -0.09 -0.60 -3.97
N LEU A 22 -0.51 -0.56 -5.24
CA LEU A 22 -1.39 -1.56 -5.82
C LEU A 22 -0.75 -2.95 -5.83
N ALA A 23 0.54 -3.06 -6.19
CA ALA A 23 1.23 -4.34 -6.18
C ALA A 23 1.24 -4.97 -4.78
N ILE A 24 1.54 -4.19 -3.74
CA ILE A 24 1.52 -4.67 -2.35
C ILE A 24 0.11 -5.08 -1.94
N PHE A 25 -0.90 -4.27 -2.28
CA PHE A 25 -2.30 -4.57 -1.96
C PHE A 25 -2.76 -5.86 -2.62
N PHE A 26 -2.43 -6.09 -3.89
CA PHE A 26 -2.78 -7.33 -4.58
C PHE A 26 -2.04 -8.54 -4.01
N VAL A 27 -0.76 -8.41 -3.68
CA VAL A 27 -0.02 -9.48 -2.99
C VAL A 27 -0.66 -9.81 -1.65
N TRP A 28 -1.07 -8.80 -0.87
CA TRP A 28 -1.79 -8.99 0.39
C TRP A 28 -3.10 -9.77 0.19
N LEU A 29 -3.94 -9.32 -0.74
CA LEU A 29 -5.22 -9.99 -1.03
C LEU A 29 -5.03 -11.44 -1.47
N VAL A 30 -4.10 -11.70 -2.38
CA VAL A 30 -3.85 -13.06 -2.87
C VAL A 30 -3.28 -13.95 -1.76
N ALA A 31 -2.34 -13.44 -0.97
CA ALA A 31 -1.75 -14.20 0.13
C ALA A 31 -2.75 -14.58 1.23
N GLY A 32 -3.78 -13.75 1.45
CA GLY A 32 -4.84 -14.03 2.42
C GLY A 32 -6.14 -14.56 1.83
N ASP A 33 -6.13 -15.09 0.61
CA ASP A 33 -7.33 -15.59 -0.08
C ASP A 33 -8.51 -14.59 -0.02
N PHE A 34 -8.23 -13.31 -0.28
CA PHE A 34 -9.17 -12.20 -0.24
C PHE A 34 -9.89 -12.01 1.11
N GLY A 35 -9.31 -12.53 2.20
CA GLY A 35 -9.91 -12.51 3.53
C GLY A 35 -11.01 -13.55 3.71
N ASN A 36 -11.06 -14.59 2.87
CA ASN A 36 -11.96 -15.72 3.06
C ASN A 36 -11.69 -16.39 4.41
N PRO A 37 -12.74 -16.74 5.16
CA PRO A 37 -12.58 -17.42 6.43
C PRO A 37 -12.02 -18.85 6.21
N PRO A 38 -11.11 -19.32 7.09
CA PRO A 38 -10.51 -20.66 6.96
C PRO A 38 -11.48 -21.80 7.29
N ALA A 39 -12.67 -21.49 7.82
CA ALA A 39 -13.67 -22.45 8.24
C ALA A 39 -15.01 -22.18 7.54
N PRO A 40 -15.80 -23.23 7.26
CA PRO A 40 -17.12 -23.07 6.67
C PRO A 40 -18.06 -22.34 7.63
N VAL A 41 -19.02 -21.60 7.05
CA VAL A 41 -20.11 -20.99 7.80
C VAL A 41 -21.02 -22.10 8.33
N VAL A 42 -21.09 -22.24 9.65
CA VAL A 42 -21.90 -23.27 10.32
C VAL A 42 -23.16 -22.72 11.00
N SER A 43 -23.27 -21.40 11.12
CA SER A 43 -24.39 -20.71 11.75
C SER A 43 -24.58 -19.28 11.20
N PRO A 44 -25.77 -18.67 11.35
CA PRO A 44 -25.99 -17.27 10.98
C PRO A 44 -25.05 -16.29 11.71
N ILE A 45 -24.65 -16.62 12.94
CA ILE A 45 -23.70 -15.81 13.73
C ILE A 45 -22.31 -15.88 13.11
N SER A 46 -21.85 -17.09 12.72
CA SER A 46 -20.56 -17.25 12.05
C SER A 46 -20.50 -16.50 10.71
N ALA A 47 -21.60 -16.46 9.95
CA ALA A 47 -21.68 -15.69 8.72
C ALA A 47 -21.42 -14.19 8.95
N ARG A 48 -22.02 -13.63 10.00
CA ARG A 48 -21.83 -12.22 10.36
C ARG A 48 -20.41 -11.92 10.81
N ILE A 49 -19.83 -12.79 11.64
CA ILE A 49 -18.45 -12.63 12.12
C ILE A 49 -17.47 -12.69 10.94
N PHE A 50 -17.64 -13.65 10.03
CA PHE A 50 -16.75 -13.77 8.87
C PHE A 50 -16.89 -12.61 7.90
N SER A 51 -18.10 -12.10 7.68
CA SER A 51 -18.31 -10.89 6.87
C SER A 51 -17.55 -9.68 7.46
N LEU A 52 -17.62 -9.49 8.78
CA LEU A 52 -16.87 -8.43 9.46
C LEU A 52 -15.36 -8.66 9.37
N TYR A 53 -14.89 -9.89 9.60
CA TYR A 53 -13.49 -10.27 9.46
C TYR A 53 -12.95 -9.96 8.06
N THR A 54 -13.63 -10.40 7.00
CA THR A 54 -13.21 -10.14 5.62
C THR A 54 -13.16 -8.64 5.33
N THR A 55 -14.16 -7.89 5.80
CA THR A 55 -14.18 -6.43 5.65
C THR A 55 -12.99 -5.77 6.35
N THR A 56 -12.72 -6.16 7.59
CA THR A 56 -11.58 -5.64 8.35
C THR A 56 -10.25 -6.05 7.72
N TYR A 57 -10.13 -7.27 7.23
CA TYR A 57 -8.93 -7.78 6.56
C TYR A 57 -8.60 -6.97 5.31
N ILE A 58 -9.60 -6.71 4.46
CA ILE A 58 -9.43 -5.89 3.26
C ILE A 58 -9.07 -4.45 3.65
N GLY A 59 -9.78 -3.86 4.62
CA GLY A 59 -9.49 -2.51 5.11
C GLY A 59 -8.07 -2.37 5.67
N ALA A 60 -7.61 -3.35 6.45
CA ALA A 60 -6.24 -3.40 6.94
C ALA A 60 -5.22 -3.48 5.79
N GLY A 61 -5.51 -4.28 4.75
CA GLY A 61 -4.69 -4.35 3.54
C GLY A 61 -4.56 -3.01 2.81
N VAL A 62 -5.63 -2.21 2.75
CA VAL A 62 -5.59 -0.87 2.16
C VAL A 62 -4.64 0.04 2.95
N VAL A 63 -4.79 0.09 4.27
CA VAL A 63 -3.95 0.94 5.13
C VAL A 63 -2.48 0.48 5.07
N ALA A 64 -2.25 -0.82 5.18
CA ALA A 64 -0.91 -1.41 5.15
C ALA A 64 -0.21 -1.18 3.81
N SER A 65 -0.91 -1.35 2.68
CA SER A 65 -0.33 -1.14 1.35
C SER A 65 0.04 0.31 1.08
N ILE A 66 -0.78 1.27 1.53
CA ILE A 66 -0.45 2.70 1.43
C ILE A 66 0.80 3.00 2.27
N PHE A 67 0.85 2.52 3.51
CA PHE A 67 1.97 2.77 4.40
C PHE A 67 3.29 2.15 3.86
N LEU A 68 3.28 0.84 3.61
CA LEU A 68 4.46 0.12 3.11
C LEU A 68 4.87 0.59 1.71
N GLY A 69 3.89 0.85 0.83
CA GLY A 69 4.16 1.33 -0.53
C GLY A 69 4.77 2.72 -0.53
N THR A 70 4.34 3.59 0.38
CA THR A 70 4.96 4.92 0.55
C THR A 70 6.40 4.81 1.06
N MET A 71 6.66 3.94 2.04
CA MET A 71 8.03 3.69 2.51
C MET A 71 8.94 3.17 1.38
N MET A 72 8.47 2.19 0.60
CA MET A 72 9.22 1.65 -0.54
C MET A 72 9.45 2.71 -1.61
N PHE A 73 8.45 3.55 -1.90
CA PHE A 73 8.59 4.64 -2.85
C PHE A 73 9.64 5.66 -2.38
N PHE A 74 9.69 6.00 -1.10
CA PHE A 74 10.75 6.87 -0.56
C PHE A 74 12.12 6.24 -0.70
N VAL A 75 12.26 4.96 -0.37
CA VAL A 75 13.52 4.23 -0.57
C VAL A 75 13.90 4.18 -2.04
N TYR A 76 12.96 4.01 -2.97
CA TYR A 76 13.23 3.99 -4.41
C TYR A 76 13.62 5.38 -4.96
N LYS A 77 12.87 6.42 -4.62
CA LYS A 77 13.02 7.78 -5.14
C LYS A 77 14.22 8.50 -4.56
N PHE A 78 14.42 8.36 -3.25
CA PHE A 78 15.46 9.01 -2.47
C PHE A 78 16.57 8.04 -2.05
N ARG A 79 16.62 6.83 -2.63
CA ARG A 79 17.84 6.01 -2.60
C ARG A 79 18.97 6.92 -3.04
N VAL A 80 20.08 6.92 -2.29
CA VAL A 80 21.29 7.69 -2.61
C VAL A 80 21.56 7.62 -4.10
N LYS A 81 21.11 8.65 -4.81
CA LYS A 81 21.65 9.07 -6.08
C LYS A 81 22.68 10.08 -5.65
N GLU A 82 23.94 9.84 -6.00
CA GLU A 82 25.10 10.71 -5.76
C GLU A 82 24.96 12.13 -6.33
N ASP A 83 23.75 12.61 -6.63
CA ASP A 83 23.49 13.76 -7.49
C ASP A 83 22.35 14.66 -6.97
N TYR A 84 22.09 14.64 -5.66
CA TYR A 84 21.33 15.71 -4.99
C TYR A 84 22.30 16.75 -4.37
N GLY A 85 23.54 16.80 -4.85
CA GLY A 85 24.64 17.62 -4.32
C GLY A 85 25.52 18.34 -5.34
N GLU A 86 25.41 18.12 -6.65
CA GLU A 86 26.16 18.91 -7.65
C GLU A 86 25.30 19.15 -8.91
N GLY A 87 25.14 20.42 -9.29
CA GLY A 87 24.35 20.87 -10.44
C GLY A 87 23.63 22.17 -10.19
#